data_AF-A0A439P516-F1
#
_entry.id   AF-A0A439P516-F1
#
_cell.length_a   1.000
_cell.length_b   1.000
_cell.length_c   1.000
_cell.angle_alpha   90.00
_cell.angle_beta   90.00
_cell.angle_gamma   90.00
#
_symmetry.space_group_name_H-M   'P 1'
#
loop_
_entity.id
_entity.type
_entity.pdbx_description
1 polymer ?
#
loop_
_entity_poly.entity_id
_entity_poly.type
_entity_poly.pdbx_seq_one_letter_code
_entity_poly.pdbx_strand_id
1 'polypeptide(L)'
;MTPKEFRAELVKIMPGYSWTVHKSRSDAFLKATGTKSSGFNRLSTLLVERRDNYAGSGFPRYEVKSAGFGLRAPFLASFEDGTLARALRGLQSHYEQMAATYAGHAGALQSAREPIKESA
;
A
#
# COMPACT_ATOMS: atom_id res chain seq x y z
N MET A 1 13.83 8.19 -15.57
CA MET A 1 13.79 6.73 -15.31
C MET A 1 12.97 6.07 -16.40
N THR A 2 13.39 4.92 -16.90
CA THR A 2 12.65 4.19 -17.94
C THR A 2 11.60 3.23 -17.33
N PRO A 3 10.58 2.78 -18.09
CA PRO A 3 9.65 1.74 -17.62
C PRO A 3 10.34 0.43 -17.19
N LYS A 4 11.47 0.07 -17.82
CA LYS A 4 12.26 -1.12 -17.49
C LYS A 4 12.95 -0.98 -16.14
N GLU A 5 13.58 0.17 -15.88
CA GLU A 5 14.20 0.50 -14.59
C GLU A 5 13.16 0.53 -13.47
N PHE A 6 12.00 1.13 -13.73
CA PHE A 6 10.89 1.16 -12.77
C PHE A 6 10.37 -0.23 -12.43
N ARG A 7 10.21 -1.11 -13.43
CA ARG A 7 9.88 -2.52 -13.18
C ARG A 7 10.95 -3.20 -12.31
N ALA A 8 12.23 -2.96 -12.58
CA ALA A 8 13.31 -3.55 -11.80
C ALA A 8 13.30 -3.07 -10.34
N GLU A 9 13.03 -1.78 -10.11
CA GLU A 9 12.85 -1.20 -8.77
C GLU A 9 11.69 -1.88 -8.01
N LEU A 10 10.53 -2.02 -8.67
CA LEU A 10 9.34 -2.66 -8.10
C LEU A 10 9.60 -4.12 -7.69
N VAL A 11 10.23 -4.90 -8.57
CA VAL A 11 10.58 -6.30 -8.32
C VAL A 11 11.61 -6.42 -7.20
N LYS A 12 12.56 -5.48 -7.11
CA LYS A 12 13.57 -5.46 -6.05
C LYS A 12 12.95 -5.22 -4.67
N ILE A 13 12.03 -4.26 -4.54
CA ILE A 13 11.45 -3.91 -3.23
C ILE A 13 10.34 -4.87 -2.83
N MET A 14 9.52 -5.33 -3.78
CA MET A 14 8.36 -6.19 -3.54
C MET A 14 8.36 -7.40 -4.49
N PRO A 15 9.27 -8.38 -4.29
CA PRO A 15 9.42 -9.52 -5.19
C PRO A 15 8.22 -10.47 -5.18
N GLY A 16 7.44 -10.50 -4.10
CA GLY A 16 6.25 -11.35 -3.98
C GLY A 16 5.02 -10.86 -4.75
N TYR A 17 5.12 -9.75 -5.48
CA TYR A 17 4.04 -9.21 -6.30
C TYR A 17 4.35 -9.43 -7.79
N SER A 18 3.34 -9.87 -8.53
CA SER A 18 3.39 -9.86 -9.99
C SER A 18 3.11 -8.45 -10.50
N TRP A 19 4.12 -7.81 -11.07
CA TRP A 19 4.09 -6.43 -11.53
C TRP A 19 3.76 -6.31 -13.02
N THR A 20 2.82 -5.41 -13.34
CA THR A 20 2.51 -4.97 -14.69
C THR A 20 2.75 -3.47 -14.77
N VAL A 21 3.71 -3.05 -15.60
CA VAL A 21 3.97 -1.62 -15.87
C VAL A 21 3.13 -1.22 -17.08
N HIS A 22 2.34 -0.17 -16.91
CA HIS A 22 1.42 0.33 -17.93
C HIS A 22 2.15 1.28 -18.87
N LYS A 23 1.78 1.25 -20.15
CA LYS A 23 2.30 2.22 -21.13
C LYS A 23 1.83 3.62 -20.74
N SER A 24 2.77 4.54 -20.62
CA SER A 24 2.50 5.97 -20.45
C SER A 24 2.79 6.70 -21.75
N ARG A 25 2.15 7.85 -21.94
CA ARG A 25 2.46 8.77 -23.05
C ARG A 25 3.70 9.61 -22.77
N SER A 26 4.18 9.64 -21.52
CA SER A 26 5.32 10.45 -21.09
C SER A 26 6.15 9.68 -20.08
N ASP A 27 7.47 9.76 -20.21
CA ASP A 27 8.42 9.21 -19.24
C ASP A 27 8.36 9.93 -17.89
N ALA A 28 7.75 11.12 -17.83
CA ALA A 28 7.53 11.86 -16.59
C ALA A 28 6.47 11.23 -15.69
N PHE A 29 5.66 10.30 -16.20
CA PHE A 29 4.65 9.59 -15.44
C PHE A 29 4.74 8.10 -15.70
N LEU A 30 5.04 7.32 -14.67
CA LEU A 30 5.07 5.87 -14.74
C LEU A 30 4.00 5.29 -13.82
N LYS A 31 3.33 4.24 -14.26
CA LYS A 31 2.26 3.59 -13.52
C LYS A 31 2.43 2.08 -13.59
N ALA A 32 2.25 1.41 -12.46
CA ALA A 32 2.31 -0.03 -12.37
C ALA A 32 1.21 -0.58 -11.47
N THR A 33 0.73 -1.79 -11.77
CA THR A 33 -0.14 -2.57 -10.91
C THR A 33 0.61 -3.82 -10.45
N GLY A 34 0.68 -4.00 -9.13
CA GLY A 34 1.20 -5.21 -8.50
C GLY A 34 0.06 -6.07 -8.00
N THR A 35 0.15 -7.39 -8.19
CA THR A 35 -0.85 -8.33 -7.66
C THR A 35 -0.18 -9.45 -6.88
N LYS A 36 -0.66 -9.71 -5.66
CA LYS A 36 -0.28 -10.87 -4.86
C LYS A 36 -1.43 -11.85 -4.82
N SER A 37 -1.17 -13.11 -5.15
CA SER A 37 -2.15 -14.20 -5.15
C SER A 37 -1.64 -15.40 -4.36
N SER A 38 -2.55 -16.22 -3.87
CA SER A 38 -2.31 -17.53 -3.27
C SER A 38 -3.30 -18.52 -3.87
N GLY A 39 -2.80 -19.47 -4.67
CA GLY A 39 -3.63 -20.32 -5.51
C GLY A 39 -4.52 -19.48 -6.45
N PHE A 40 -5.81 -19.77 -6.46
CA PHE A 40 -6.81 -19.01 -7.24
C PHE A 40 -7.27 -17.71 -6.57
N ASN A 41 -6.88 -17.47 -5.31
CA ASN A 41 -7.32 -16.33 -4.53
C ASN A 41 -6.33 -15.17 -4.66
N ARG A 42 -6.81 -14.03 -5.17
CA ARG A 42 -6.06 -12.78 -5.09
C ARG A 42 -6.10 -12.27 -3.66
N LEU A 43 -4.95 -11.94 -3.09
CA LEU A 43 -4.82 -11.46 -1.71
C LEU A 43 -4.73 -9.94 -1.63
N SER A 44 -4.01 -9.31 -2.57
CA SER A 44 -3.80 -7.86 -2.55
C SER A 44 -3.48 -7.33 -3.94
N THR A 45 -3.93 -6.10 -4.20
CA THR A 45 -3.56 -5.32 -5.37
C THR A 45 -2.92 -4.00 -4.93
N LEU A 46 -1.76 -3.69 -5.50
CA LEU A 46 -1.12 -2.39 -5.36
C LEU A 46 -1.18 -1.63 -6.68
N LEU A 47 -1.41 -0.33 -6.61
CA LEU A 47 -1.16 0.59 -7.70
C LEU A 47 -0.02 1.51 -7.29
N VAL A 48 1.02 1.58 -8.10
CA VAL A 48 2.16 2.46 -7.89
C VAL A 48 2.21 3.46 -9.03
N GLU A 49 2.25 4.74 -8.70
CA GLU A 49 2.49 5.83 -9.63
C GLU A 49 3.80 6.51 -9.25
N ARG A 50 4.56 6.93 -10.26
CA ARG A 50 5.76 7.75 -10.11
C ARG A 50 5.64 8.95 -11.04
N ARG A 51 5.81 10.14 -10.48
CA ARG A 51 5.81 11.41 -11.20
C ARG A 51 7.18 12.04 -11.07
N ASP A 52 7.88 12.22 -12.18
CA ASP A 52 9.11 13.01 -12.23
C ASP A 52 8.76 14.50 -12.19
N ASN A 53 9.60 15.30 -11.52
CA ASN A 53 9.43 16.75 -11.36
C ASN A 53 8.05 17.17 -10.83
N TYR A 54 7.53 16.43 -9.85
CA TYR A 54 6.22 16.73 -9.29
C TYR A 54 6.20 18.14 -8.70
N ALA A 55 5.21 18.95 -9.11
CA ALA A 55 5.03 20.33 -8.68
C ALA A 55 6.28 21.23 -8.86
N GLY A 56 7.14 20.92 -9.84
CA GLY A 56 8.36 21.70 -10.08
C GLY A 56 9.48 21.49 -9.05
N SER A 57 9.34 20.49 -8.16
CA SER A 57 10.29 20.25 -7.07
C SER A 57 11.65 19.71 -7.53
N GLY A 58 11.78 19.24 -8.77
CA GLY A 58 12.99 18.57 -9.27
C GLY A 58 13.19 17.14 -8.73
N PHE A 59 12.32 16.66 -7.84
CA PHE A 59 12.40 15.33 -7.24
C PHE A 59 11.24 14.43 -7.71
N PRO A 60 11.47 13.11 -7.82
CA PRO A 60 10.40 12.18 -8.10
C PRO A 60 9.45 12.05 -6.91
N ARG A 61 8.16 11.90 -7.18
CA ARG A 61 7.14 11.58 -6.19
C ARG A 61 6.54 10.21 -6.51
N TYR A 62 6.49 9.36 -5.51
CA TYR A 62 5.85 8.06 -5.56
C TYR A 62 4.52 8.12 -4.82
N GLU A 63 3.47 7.58 -5.43
CA GLU A 63 2.18 7.34 -4.79
C GLU A 63 1.89 5.85 -4.86
N VAL A 64 1.55 5.24 -3.72
CA VAL A 64 1.16 3.84 -3.64
C VAL A 64 -0.25 3.74 -3.09
N LYS A 65 -1.13 3.06 -3.82
CA LYS A 65 -2.50 2.75 -3.41
C LYS A 65 -2.64 1.26 -3.21
N SER A 66 -3.42 0.87 -2.22
CA SER A 66 -3.74 -0.52 -1.94
C SER A 66 -5.23 -0.78 -2.10
N ALA A 67 -5.54 -1.91 -2.71
CA ALA A 67 -6.86 -2.47 -2.76
C ALA A 67 -6.77 -3.94 -2.31
N GLY A 68 -7.87 -4.45 -1.74
CA GLY A 68 -7.96 -5.84 -1.30
C GLY A 68 -8.07 -6.82 -2.48
N PHE A 69 -9.10 -7.67 -2.41
CA PHE A 69 -9.19 -8.89 -3.23
C PHE A 69 -9.63 -8.68 -4.70
N GLY A 70 -9.89 -7.45 -5.16
CA GLY A 70 -10.47 -7.18 -6.49
C GLY A 70 -9.69 -6.18 -7.36
N LEU A 71 -9.65 -6.41 -8.68
CA LEU A 71 -9.07 -5.48 -9.69
C LEU A 71 -9.79 -4.14 -9.78
N ARG A 72 -11.09 -4.13 -9.43
CA ARG A 72 -11.96 -2.94 -9.41
C ARG A 72 -12.40 -2.58 -7.99
N ALA A 73 -11.78 -3.20 -6.98
CA ALA A 73 -12.06 -2.83 -5.61
C ALA A 73 -11.65 -1.37 -5.39
N PRO A 74 -12.41 -0.59 -4.61
CA PRO A 74 -12.00 0.75 -4.23
C PRO A 74 -10.65 0.68 -3.52
N PHE A 75 -9.82 1.70 -3.73
CA PHE A 75 -8.59 1.83 -2.96
C PHE A 75 -8.94 2.08 -1.50
N LEU A 76 -8.35 1.28 -0.62
CA LEU A 76 -8.58 1.33 0.82
C LEU A 76 -7.71 2.40 1.48
N ALA A 77 -6.48 2.55 0.99
CA ALA A 77 -5.54 3.53 1.48
C ALA A 77 -4.54 3.92 0.38
N SER A 78 -3.97 5.12 0.51
CA SER A 78 -2.91 5.64 -0.33
C SER A 78 -1.84 6.31 0.52
N PHE A 79 -0.59 6.21 0.09
CA PHE A 79 0.52 6.91 0.73
C PHE A 79 1.47 7.46 -0.34
N GLU A 80 2.05 8.64 -0.07
CA GLU A 80 2.94 9.34 -0.99
C GLU A 80 4.27 9.66 -0.33
N ASP A 81 5.39 9.48 -1.04
CA ASP A 81 6.73 9.84 -0.57
C ASP A 81 7.70 10.11 -1.73
N GLY A 82 8.90 10.59 -1.46
CA GLY A 82 9.96 10.80 -2.45
C GLY A 82 10.65 9.51 -2.93
N THR A 83 10.42 8.38 -2.26
CA THR A 83 10.95 7.07 -2.68
C THR A 83 9.89 5.98 -2.61
N LEU A 84 9.99 4.98 -3.48
CA LEU A 84 9.08 3.83 -3.48
C LEU A 84 9.10 3.08 -2.13
N ALA A 85 10.28 2.89 -1.56
CA ALA A 85 10.45 2.18 -0.29
C ALA A 85 9.74 2.89 0.87
N ARG A 86 9.87 4.22 0.97
CA ARG A 86 9.20 4.99 2.01
C ARG A 86 7.68 5.04 1.79
N ALA A 87 7.23 5.18 0.54
CA ALA A 87 5.81 5.17 0.23
C ALA A 87 5.15 3.83 0.62
N LEU A 88 5.79 2.70 0.31
CA LEU A 88 5.33 1.38 0.71
C LEU A 88 5.36 1.19 2.23
N ARG A 89 6.42 1.65 2.90
CA ARG A 89 6.53 1.57 4.36
C ARG A 89 5.44 2.39 5.05
N GLY A 90 5.18 3.62 4.58
CA GLY A 90 4.10 4.45 5.13
C GLY A 90 2.74 3.79 4.99
N LEU A 91 2.47 3.14 3.85
CA LEU A 91 1.25 2.37 3.65
C LEU A 91 1.15 1.15 4.58
N GLN A 92 2.26 0.44 4.81
CA GLN A 92 2.31 -0.65 5.78
C GLN A 92 2.06 -0.15 7.21
N SER A 93 2.73 0.92 7.64
CA SER A 93 2.54 1.51 8.96
C SER A 93 1.11 2.01 9.18
N HIS A 94 0.45 2.53 8.14
CA HIS A 94 -0.97 2.86 8.20
C HIS A 94 -1.83 1.63 8.55
N TYR A 95 -1.58 0.49 7.91
CA TYR A 95 -2.32 -0.74 8.21
C TYR A 95 -2.01 -1.31 9.59
N GLU A 96 -0.75 -1.25 10.04
CA GLU A 96 -0.35 -1.63 11.40
C GLU A 96 -1.05 -0.76 12.45
N GLN A 97 -1.13 0.55 12.21
CA GLN A 97 -1.84 1.48 13.09
C GLN A 97 -3.34 1.16 13.16
N MET A 98 -3.99 0.92 12.01
CA MET A 98 -5.41 0.53 12.00
C MET A 98 -5.63 -0.78 12.77
N ALA A 99 -4.77 -1.78 12.57
CA ALA A 99 -4.86 -3.05 13.29
C ALA A 99 -4.74 -2.84 14.81
N ALA A 100 -3.80 -2.01 15.25
CA ALA A 100 -3.65 -1.66 16.67
C ALA A 100 -4.88 -0.94 17.22
N THR A 101 -5.45 0.01 16.48
CA THR A 101 -6.68 0.72 16.86
C THR A 101 -7.85 -0.24 17.05
N TYR A 102 -8.09 -1.13 16.08
CA TYR A 102 -9.18 -2.11 16.17
C TYR A 102 -8.94 -3.15 17.26
N ALA A 103 -7.70 -3.57 17.50
CA ALA A 103 -7.36 -4.43 18.62
C ALA A 103 -7.68 -3.76 19.98
N GLY A 104 -7.40 -2.46 20.11
CA GLY A 104 -7.78 -1.68 21.29
C GLY A 104 -9.30 -1.64 21.51
N HIS A 105 -10.07 -1.41 20.44
CA HIS A 105 -11.54 -1.45 20.52
C HIS A 105 -12.06 -2.84 20.94
N ALA A 106 -11.49 -3.92 20.39
CA ALA A 106 -11.85 -5.28 20.77
C ALA A 106 -11.52 -5.58 22.24
N GLY A 107 -10.35 -5.14 22.73
CA GLY A 107 -9.94 -5.27 24.12
C GLY A 107 -10.88 -4.56 25.09
N ALA A 108 -11.33 -3.35 24.76
CA ALA A 108 -12.31 -2.61 25.58
C ALA A 108 -13.67 -3.33 25.67
N LEU A 109 -14.15 -3.91 24.57
CA LEU A 109 -15.36 -4.73 24.58
C LEU A 109 -15.19 -6.01 25.40
N GLN A 110 -14.00 -6.61 25.37
CA GLN A 110 -13.69 -7.79 26.15
C GLN A 110 -13.60 -7.50 27.64
N SER A 111 -12.93 -6.43 28.06
CA SER A 111 -12.81 -6.08 29.49
C SER A 111 -14.16 -5.70 30.10
N ALA A 112 -15.05 -5.08 29.32
CA ALA A 112 -16.42 -4.78 29.77
C ALA A 112 -17.29 -6.03 30.01
N ARG A 113 -16.84 -7.23 29.60
CA ARG A 113 -17.52 -8.50 29.91
C ARG A 113 -17.12 -9.09 31.25
N GLU A 114 -16.06 -8.59 31.88
CA GLU A 114 -15.66 -9.09 33.19
C GLU A 114 -16.67 -8.61 34.25
N PRO A 115 -17.18 -9.52 35.10
CA PRO A 115 -18.12 -9.13 36.14
C PRO A 115 -17.43 -8.17 37.11
N ILE A 116 -18.09 -7.05 37.43
CA ILE A 116 -17.64 -6.13 38.47
C ILE A 116 -17.60 -6.93 39.77
N LYS A 117 -16.41 -7.21 40.29
CA LYS A 117 -16.29 -7.72 41.66
C LYS A 117 -16.66 -6.58 42.59
N GLU A 118 -17.90 -6.60 43.10
CA GLU A 118 -18.25 -5.79 44.26
C GLU A 118 -17.31 -6.18 45.40
N SER A 119 -16.46 -5.26 45.82
CA SER A 119 -15.67 -5.40 47.03
C SER A 119 -16.62 -5.38 48.22
N ALA A 120 -16.77 -6.55 48.86
CA ALA A 120 -17.52 -6.73 50.11
C ALA A 120 -16.86 -6.01 51.29
#